data_AF-F8NQ63-F1
#
_entry.id   AF-F8NQ63-F1
#
_cell.length_a   1.000
_cell.length_b   1.000
_cell.length_c   1.000
_cell.angle_alpha   90.00
_cell.angle_beta   90.00
_cell.angle_gamma   90.00
#
_symmetry.space_group_name_H-M   'P 1'
#
loop_
_entity.id
_entity.type
_entity.pdbx_description
1 polymer ?
#
loop_
_entity_poly.entity_id
_entity_poly.type
_entity_poly.pdbx_seq_one_letter_code
_entity_poly.pdbx_strand_id
1 'polypeptide(L)'
;MHSRNKWELAKVLMETLNQTQINKFLKLAWTKDPSKLSFGLAYCLTLFMEILPSGPVWKMEEIQARNYKTEKPMILLYRDGLEVVKSLFGNPIFAKHMMMDPKQVVNKDGEWEYSEWMTGDYAWAIQDQLPIGSTIVGVVGASDKSTVTQGTGGIDMHPTFSTLANISLDVPMKATTHSWLRTAFLPIPTFLDCHTEYQSILLDCV
;
A
#
# COMPACT_ATOMS: atom_id res chain seq x y z
N MET A 1 19.53 5.87 -15.06
CA MET A 1 18.97 4.52 -14.83
C MET A 1 19.83 3.82 -13.78
N HIS A 2 19.47 3.89 -12.49
CA HIS A 2 20.29 3.34 -11.40
C HIS A 2 20.13 1.81 -11.33
N SER A 3 21.24 1.07 -11.24
CA SER A 3 21.24 -0.39 -11.23
C SER A 3 20.69 -0.94 -9.90
N ARG A 4 19.94 -2.05 -9.97
CA ARG A 4 19.35 -2.78 -8.82
C ARG A 4 20.32 -2.98 -7.64
N ASN A 5 21.58 -3.27 -7.93
CA ASN A 5 22.61 -3.49 -6.92
C ASN A 5 22.88 -2.24 -6.06
N LYS A 6 22.69 -1.03 -6.62
CA LYS A 6 22.84 0.23 -5.86
C LYS A 6 21.71 0.42 -4.85
N TRP A 7 20.49 -0.02 -5.20
CA TRP A 7 19.32 0.04 -4.32
C TRP A 7 19.41 -0.95 -3.17
N GLU A 8 19.84 -2.18 -3.45
CA GLU A 8 20.03 -3.19 -2.41
C GLU A 8 21.05 -2.74 -1.36
N LEU A 9 22.17 -2.15 -1.80
CA LEU A 9 23.17 -1.58 -0.88
C LEU A 9 22.64 -0.39 -0.08
N ALA A 10 21.95 0.56 -0.71
CA ALA A 10 21.41 1.74 -0.04
C ALA A 10 20.39 1.37 1.06
N LYS A 11 19.51 0.41 0.77
CA LYS A 11 18.55 -0.11 1.74
C LYS A 11 19.24 -0.72 2.96
N VAL A 12 20.20 -1.63 2.75
CA VAL A 12 20.94 -2.28 3.84
C VAL A 12 21.65 -1.25 4.70
N LEU A 13 22.33 -0.27 4.10
CA LEU A 13 23.04 0.76 4.85
C LEU A 13 22.10 1.60 5.74
N MET A 14 20.92 1.96 5.23
CA MET A 14 19.94 2.76 5.98
C MET A 14 19.24 1.98 7.09
N GLU A 15 18.99 0.69 6.88
CA GLU A 15 18.33 -0.16 7.89
C GLU A 15 19.29 -0.57 9.02
N THR A 16 20.60 -0.60 8.76
CA THR A 16 21.58 -1.18 9.70
C THR A 16 22.53 -0.18 10.33
N LEU A 17 22.76 0.98 9.73
CA LEU A 17 23.79 1.93 10.16
C LEU A 17 23.21 3.32 10.41
N ASN A 18 23.76 4.03 11.40
CA ASN A 18 23.46 5.45 11.61
C ASN A 18 24.25 6.35 10.63
N GLN A 19 23.86 7.62 10.51
CA GLN A 19 24.48 8.55 9.55
C GLN A 19 26.01 8.66 9.66
N THR A 20 26.55 8.63 10.88
CA THR A 20 28.00 8.70 11.11
C THR A 20 28.71 7.45 10.59
N GLN A 21 28.11 6.27 10.76
CA GLN A 21 28.63 5.00 10.26
C GLN A 21 28.52 4.91 8.73
N ILE A 22 27.40 5.34 8.14
CA ILE A 22 27.22 5.43 6.68
C ILE A 22 28.28 6.36 6.08
N ASN A 23 28.52 7.52 6.68
CA ASN A 23 29.57 8.45 6.23
C ASN A 23 30.97 7.84 6.30
N LYS A 24 31.27 6.98 7.27
CA LYS A 24 32.54 6.24 7.33
C LYS A 24 32.62 5.19 6.22
N PHE A 25 31.55 4.46 5.97
CA PHE A 25 31.46 3.47 4.90
C PHE A 25 31.64 4.10 3.50
N LEU A 26 30.98 5.23 3.24
CA LEU A 26 31.07 5.95 1.97
C LEU A 26 32.44 6.64 1.74
N LYS A 27 33.32 6.67 2.75
CA LYS A 27 34.71 7.16 2.62
C LYS A 27 35.71 6.08 2.22
N LEU A 28 35.33 4.81 2.17
CA LEU A 28 36.20 3.70 1.76
C LEU A 28 36.70 3.91 0.31
N ALA A 29 37.93 3.49 0.02
CA ALA A 29 38.54 3.75 -1.29
C ALA A 29 37.73 3.17 -2.46
N TRP A 30 37.07 2.03 -2.25
CA TRP A 30 36.27 1.35 -3.27
C TRP A 30 34.90 2.01 -3.54
N THR A 31 34.36 2.81 -2.61
CA THR A 31 33.08 3.53 -2.77
C THR A 31 33.24 4.89 -3.43
N LYS A 32 34.49 5.38 -3.59
CA LYS A 32 34.81 6.64 -4.27
C LYS A 32 34.80 6.56 -5.80
N ASP A 33 34.68 5.36 -6.36
CA ASP A 33 34.57 5.16 -7.80
C ASP A 33 33.17 5.60 -8.29
N PRO A 34 33.05 6.68 -9.10
CA PRO A 34 31.77 7.21 -9.55
C PRO A 34 30.99 6.24 -10.45
N SER A 35 31.67 5.24 -11.05
CA SER A 35 31.02 4.19 -11.82
C SER A 35 30.23 3.21 -10.93
N LYS A 36 30.63 3.08 -9.65
CA LYS A 36 30.08 2.10 -8.69
C LYS A 36 29.02 2.69 -7.77
N LEU A 37 29.20 3.90 -7.25
CA LEU A 37 28.19 4.60 -6.42
C LEU A 37 27.98 6.04 -6.89
N SER A 38 26.73 6.49 -6.88
CA SER A 38 26.34 7.87 -7.24
C SER A 38 26.20 8.81 -6.03
N PHE A 39 26.46 8.35 -4.80
CA PHE A 39 26.28 9.13 -3.56
C PHE A 39 27.54 9.06 -2.71
N GLY A 40 28.15 10.22 -2.41
CA GLY A 40 29.41 10.32 -1.66
C GLY A 40 29.27 10.61 -0.15
N LEU A 41 28.05 10.92 0.31
CA LEU A 41 27.75 11.31 1.69
C LEU A 41 26.40 10.73 2.13
N ALA A 42 26.25 10.41 3.42
CA ALA A 42 25.01 9.89 4.00
C ALA A 42 23.83 10.84 3.76
N TYR A 43 24.08 12.15 3.83
CA TYR A 43 23.07 13.16 3.51
C TYR A 43 22.57 13.08 2.06
N CYS A 44 23.44 12.79 1.08
CA CYS A 44 23.02 12.58 -0.31
C CYS A 44 22.18 11.30 -0.47
N LEU A 45 22.42 10.29 0.37
CA LEU A 45 21.64 9.06 0.40
C LEU A 45 20.27 9.30 1.07
N THR A 46 20.20 10.16 2.08
CA THR A 46 18.94 10.65 2.68
C THR A 46 18.14 11.49 1.69
N LEU A 47 18.75 12.47 1.01
CA LEU A 47 18.10 13.24 -0.07
C LEU A 47 17.60 12.34 -1.20
N PHE A 48 18.35 11.30 -1.56
CA PHE A 48 17.93 10.31 -2.56
C PHE A 48 16.70 9.52 -2.11
N MET A 49 16.57 9.24 -0.81
CA MET A 49 15.37 8.65 -0.22
C MET A 49 14.23 9.66 -0.09
N GLU A 50 14.52 10.94 0.16
CA GLU A 50 13.52 12.03 0.22
C GLU A 50 12.94 12.38 -1.16
N ILE A 51 13.65 12.07 -2.25
CA ILE A 51 13.10 12.12 -3.62
C ILE A 51 12.07 11.00 -3.86
N LEU A 52 12.05 9.95 -3.02
CA LEU A 52 10.95 9.00 -3.06
C LEU A 52 9.70 9.71 -2.51
N PRO A 53 8.53 9.55 -3.15
CA PRO A 53 7.30 10.09 -2.57
C PRO A 53 7.17 9.53 -1.15
N SER A 54 7.07 10.43 -0.17
CA SER A 54 6.73 10.05 1.20
C SER A 54 5.45 9.23 1.12
N GLY A 55 5.49 8.01 1.66
CA GLY A 55 4.32 7.12 1.60
C GLY A 55 3.10 7.77 2.29
N PRO A 56 1.89 7.23 2.04
CA PRO A 56 0.66 7.82 2.55
C PRO A 56 0.70 8.00 4.07
N VAL A 57 0.38 9.21 4.53
CA VAL A 57 0.49 9.59 5.94
C VAL A 57 -0.72 9.09 6.72
N TRP A 58 -0.48 8.58 7.94
CA TRP A 58 -1.55 8.20 8.84
C TRP A 58 -2.25 9.43 9.43
N LYS A 59 -3.57 9.39 9.35
CA LYS A 59 -4.52 10.34 9.93
C LYS A 59 -5.32 9.63 11.02
N MET A 60 -5.84 10.41 11.95
CA MET A 60 -6.66 9.94 13.07
C MET A 60 -7.94 10.77 13.12
N GLU A 61 -9.07 10.10 13.27
CA GLU A 61 -10.39 10.73 13.38
C GLU A 61 -11.23 9.96 14.40
N GLU A 62 -12.01 10.69 15.20
CA GLU A 62 -12.98 10.10 16.13
C GLU A 62 -14.34 9.99 15.45
N ILE A 63 -14.85 8.77 15.32
CA ILE A 63 -16.18 8.49 14.77
C ILE A 63 -17.21 8.51 15.90
N GLN A 64 -18.35 9.14 15.67
CA GLN A 64 -19.46 9.18 16.62
C GLN A 64 -20.58 8.22 16.19
N ALA A 65 -20.94 7.27 17.05
CA ALA A 65 -22.12 6.45 16.84
C ALA A 65 -23.37 7.29 17.16
N ARG A 66 -24.15 7.64 16.13
CA ARG A 66 -25.38 8.42 16.33
C ARG A 66 -26.33 7.63 17.22
N ASN A 67 -26.75 8.22 18.33
CA ASN A 67 -27.71 7.68 19.30
C ASN A 67 -27.22 6.52 20.19
N TYR A 68 -25.93 6.17 20.16
CA TYR A 68 -25.38 5.11 21.03
C TYR A 68 -24.18 5.62 21.83
N LYS A 69 -24.15 5.32 23.13
CA LYS A 69 -22.97 5.56 23.96
C LYS A 69 -22.01 4.38 23.84
N THR A 70 -20.75 4.67 23.54
CA THR A 70 -19.68 3.69 23.54
C THR A 70 -18.87 3.77 24.84
N GLU A 71 -18.30 2.65 25.28
CA GLU A 71 -17.44 2.58 26.46
C GLU A 71 -16.16 3.42 26.28
N LYS A 72 -15.63 3.43 25.06
CA LYS A 72 -14.45 4.18 24.64
C LYS A 72 -14.75 4.97 23.36
N PRO A 73 -14.03 6.09 23.10
CA PRO A 73 -14.09 6.77 21.82
C PRO A 73 -13.75 5.82 20.66
N MET A 74 -14.52 5.87 19.57
CA MET A 74 -14.22 5.11 18.36
C MET A 74 -13.19 5.84 17.52
N ILE A 75 -11.94 5.43 17.59
CA ILE A 75 -10.85 6.07 16.86
C ILE A 75 -10.59 5.32 15.54
N LEU A 76 -10.79 6.00 14.42
CA LEU A 76 -10.37 5.57 13.09
C LEU A 76 -8.95 6.07 12.81
N LEU A 77 -8.06 5.14 12.51
CA LEU A 77 -6.76 5.46 11.94
C LEU A 77 -6.79 5.14 10.45
N TYR A 78 -6.47 6.08 9.57
CA TYR A 78 -6.56 5.86 8.13
C TYR A 78 -5.51 6.62 7.34
N ARG A 79 -5.29 6.21 6.11
CA ARG A 79 -4.51 6.92 5.09
C ARG A 79 -5.42 7.46 4.02
N ASP A 80 -5.02 8.57 3.42
CA ASP A 80 -5.75 9.11 2.28
C ASP A 80 -5.75 8.12 1.12
N GLY A 81 -6.95 7.71 0.67
CA GLY A 81 -7.09 6.69 -0.36
C GLY A 81 -6.45 7.09 -1.69
N LEU A 82 -6.48 8.38 -2.04
CA LEU A 82 -5.84 8.86 -3.26
C LEU A 82 -4.31 8.82 -3.15
N GLU A 83 -3.76 9.15 -1.99
CA GLU A 83 -2.31 9.00 -1.73
C GLU A 83 -1.90 7.52 -1.79
N VAL A 84 -2.72 6.62 -1.24
CA VAL A 84 -2.50 5.17 -1.32
C VAL A 84 -2.45 4.71 -2.77
N VAL A 85 -3.43 5.10 -3.59
CA VAL A 85 -3.47 4.76 -5.01
C VAL A 85 -2.25 5.32 -5.74
N LYS A 86 -1.91 6.60 -5.53
CA LYS A 86 -0.71 7.23 -6.13
C LYS A 86 0.57 6.52 -5.73
N SER A 87 0.69 6.12 -4.47
CA SER A 87 1.85 5.41 -3.95
C SER A 87 2.00 4.01 -4.56
N LEU A 88 0.90 3.27 -4.73
CA LEU A 88 0.91 1.95 -5.35
C LEU A 88 1.18 2.05 -6.85
N PHE A 89 0.51 2.98 -7.54
CA PHE A 89 0.64 3.19 -8.97
C PHE A 89 2.04 3.68 -9.36
N GLY A 90 2.61 4.58 -8.56
CA GLY A 90 3.96 5.13 -8.77
C GLY A 90 5.09 4.22 -8.30
N ASN A 91 4.81 3.04 -7.73
CA ASN A 91 5.84 2.15 -7.21
C ASN A 91 6.61 1.46 -8.36
N PRO A 92 7.93 1.70 -8.52
CA PRO A 92 8.70 1.13 -9.61
C PRO A 92 8.76 -0.40 -9.64
N ILE A 93 8.48 -1.06 -8.50
CA ILE A 93 8.43 -2.53 -8.41
C ILE A 93 7.33 -3.08 -9.31
N PHE A 94 6.20 -2.37 -9.43
CA PHE A 94 5.06 -2.81 -10.25
C PHE A 94 5.10 -2.30 -11.68
N ALA A 95 6.06 -1.45 -12.05
CA ALA A 95 6.09 -0.80 -13.36
C ALA A 95 6.04 -1.78 -14.55
N LYS A 96 6.62 -2.99 -14.40
CA LYS A 96 6.58 -4.05 -15.44
C LYS A 96 5.39 -4.99 -15.34
N HIS A 97 4.60 -4.86 -14.30
CA HIS A 97 3.47 -5.71 -13.97
C HIS A 97 2.17 -4.92 -13.84
N MET A 98 2.15 -3.66 -14.28
CA MET A 98 1.00 -2.79 -14.26
C MET A 98 0.33 -2.82 -15.63
N MET A 99 -0.91 -3.27 -15.68
CA MET A 99 -1.75 -3.21 -16.87
C MET A 99 -2.30 -1.79 -17.03
N MET A 100 -1.88 -1.12 -18.10
CA MET A 100 -2.28 0.26 -18.43
C MET A 100 -3.48 0.34 -19.37
N ASP A 101 -3.96 -0.81 -19.84
CA ASP A 101 -5.10 -0.93 -20.75
C ASP A 101 -5.75 -2.30 -20.53
N PRO A 102 -7.08 -2.44 -20.67
CA PRO A 102 -7.75 -3.73 -20.67
C PRO A 102 -7.17 -4.66 -21.73
N LYS A 103 -7.20 -5.96 -21.46
CA LYS A 103 -6.60 -6.96 -22.34
C LYS A 103 -7.54 -8.13 -22.53
N GLN A 104 -7.74 -8.52 -23.78
CA GLN A 104 -8.41 -9.77 -24.10
C GLN A 104 -7.42 -10.93 -24.01
N VAL A 105 -7.77 -11.94 -23.22
CA VAL A 105 -7.02 -13.20 -23.14
C VAL A 105 -7.93 -14.29 -23.70
N VAL A 106 -7.37 -15.16 -24.53
CA VAL A 106 -8.08 -16.26 -25.17
C VAL A 106 -7.43 -17.56 -24.75
N ASN A 107 -8.23 -18.54 -24.33
CA ASN A 107 -7.76 -19.84 -23.90
C ASN A 107 -7.37 -20.73 -25.11
N LYS A 108 -6.95 -21.97 -24.84
CA LYS A 108 -6.52 -22.93 -25.88
C LYS A 108 -7.65 -23.33 -26.84
N ASP A 109 -8.89 -23.20 -26.40
CA ASP A 109 -10.09 -23.56 -27.15
C ASP A 109 -10.65 -22.38 -27.97
N GLY A 110 -10.02 -21.20 -27.89
CA GLY A 110 -10.44 -20.00 -28.61
C GLY A 110 -11.50 -19.17 -27.88
N GLU A 111 -11.81 -19.50 -26.63
CA GLU A 111 -12.79 -18.79 -25.81
C GLU A 111 -12.13 -17.72 -24.94
N TRP A 112 -12.90 -16.70 -24.54
CA TRP A 112 -12.39 -15.61 -23.71
C TRP A 112 -12.09 -16.13 -22.30
N GLU A 113 -10.91 -15.76 -21.79
CA GLU A 113 -10.45 -16.11 -20.45
C GLU A 113 -10.44 -14.86 -19.57
N TYR A 114 -11.20 -14.93 -18.48
CA TYR A 114 -11.27 -13.88 -17.47
C TYR A 114 -10.48 -14.30 -16.23
N SER A 115 -9.27 -13.77 -16.07
CA SER A 115 -8.38 -14.11 -14.96
C SER A 115 -8.10 -12.94 -14.02
N GLU A 116 -8.19 -11.71 -14.53
CA GLU A 116 -7.91 -10.48 -13.80
C GLU A 116 -8.95 -9.42 -14.13
N TRP A 117 -9.09 -8.39 -13.28
CA TRP A 117 -10.06 -7.30 -13.51
C TRP A 117 -9.93 -6.68 -14.90
N MET A 118 -8.69 -6.43 -15.35
CA MET A 118 -8.41 -5.81 -16.65
C MET A 118 -8.71 -6.72 -17.85
N THR A 119 -9.05 -8.00 -17.63
CA THR A 119 -9.55 -8.90 -18.68
C THR A 119 -11.05 -8.89 -18.83
N GLY A 120 -11.78 -8.29 -17.89
CA GLY A 120 -13.24 -8.23 -17.90
C GLY A 120 -13.79 -7.16 -18.84
N ASP A 121 -14.95 -7.44 -19.43
CA ASP A 121 -15.68 -6.56 -20.36
C ASP A 121 -15.93 -5.16 -19.78
N TYR A 122 -16.15 -5.08 -18.46
CA TYR A 122 -16.43 -3.82 -17.81
C TYR A 122 -15.23 -2.88 -17.76
N ALA A 123 -14.01 -3.42 -17.70
CA ALA A 123 -12.79 -2.61 -17.77
C ALA A 123 -12.68 -1.92 -19.14
N TRP A 124 -13.00 -2.65 -20.22
CA TRP A 124 -13.10 -2.10 -21.58
C TRP A 124 -14.15 -1.00 -21.67
N ALA A 125 -15.38 -1.30 -21.23
CA ALA A 125 -16.48 -0.36 -21.30
C ALA A 125 -16.19 0.97 -20.59
N ILE A 126 -15.47 0.95 -19.47
CA ILE A 126 -15.04 2.18 -18.79
C ILE A 126 -13.89 2.84 -19.53
N GLN A 127 -12.86 2.08 -19.92
CA GLN A 127 -11.67 2.62 -20.58
C GLN A 127 -12.00 3.35 -21.89
N ASP A 128 -12.95 2.84 -22.66
CA ASP A 128 -13.43 3.45 -23.92
C ASP A 128 -14.09 4.83 -23.73
N GLN A 129 -14.52 5.15 -22.50
CA GLN A 129 -15.12 6.44 -22.16
C GLN A 129 -14.08 7.46 -21.67
N LEU A 130 -12.83 7.04 -21.44
CA LEU A 130 -11.79 7.91 -20.90
C LEU A 130 -11.06 8.68 -22.01
N PRO A 131 -10.54 9.89 -21.72
CA PRO A 131 -9.72 10.64 -22.67
C PRO A 131 -8.46 9.87 -23.07
N ILE A 132 -8.03 10.06 -24.33
CA ILE A 132 -6.78 9.50 -24.84
C ILE A 132 -5.62 9.83 -23.89
N GLY A 133 -4.83 8.81 -23.54
CA GLY A 133 -3.71 8.92 -22.59
C GLY A 133 -4.08 8.71 -21.12
N SER A 134 -5.36 8.41 -20.83
CA SER A 134 -5.81 8.01 -19.49
C SER A 134 -5.88 6.50 -19.35
N THR A 135 -5.73 5.99 -18.13
CA THR A 135 -5.97 4.58 -17.79
C THR A 135 -6.96 4.49 -16.64
N ILE A 136 -7.87 3.52 -16.71
CA ILE A 136 -8.64 3.10 -15.55
C ILE A 136 -7.68 2.53 -14.49
N VAL A 137 -7.92 2.87 -13.23
CA VAL A 137 -7.20 2.30 -12.09
C VAL A 137 -8.22 1.65 -11.15
N GLY A 138 -8.29 0.32 -11.18
CA GLY A 138 -9.16 -0.43 -10.29
C GLY A 138 -8.56 -0.48 -8.88
N VAL A 139 -9.35 -0.18 -7.84
CA VAL A 139 -8.93 -0.27 -6.44
C VAL A 139 -9.62 -1.48 -5.82
N VAL A 140 -8.83 -2.40 -5.28
CA VAL A 140 -9.36 -3.58 -4.57
C VAL A 140 -9.11 -3.40 -3.09
N GLY A 141 -10.18 -3.45 -2.30
CA GLY A 141 -10.13 -3.43 -0.85
C GLY A 141 -10.17 -4.83 -0.26
N ALA A 142 -9.44 -5.04 0.84
CA ALA A 142 -9.56 -6.22 1.67
C ALA A 142 -9.61 -5.81 3.14
N SER A 143 -10.28 -6.59 3.96
CA SER A 143 -10.30 -6.43 5.42
C SER A 143 -10.00 -7.79 6.03
N ASP A 144 -9.20 -7.81 7.09
CA ASP A 144 -8.93 -9.01 7.87
C ASP A 144 -9.30 -8.78 9.34
N LYS A 145 -9.69 -9.84 10.04
CA LYS A 145 -9.91 -9.81 11.48
C LYS A 145 -8.61 -10.20 12.17
N SER A 146 -7.74 -9.22 12.42
CA SER A 146 -6.54 -9.42 13.23
C SER A 146 -6.71 -8.83 14.63
N THR A 147 -6.43 -9.59 15.68
CA THR A 147 -6.30 -9.06 17.04
C THR A 147 -5.02 -8.22 17.12
N VAL A 148 -5.13 -6.89 17.15
CA VAL A 148 -3.98 -5.99 17.28
C VAL A 148 -3.55 -5.96 18.76
N THR A 149 -2.69 -6.91 19.15
CA THR A 149 -2.38 -7.15 20.57
C THR A 149 -1.18 -6.38 21.13
N GLN A 150 -0.39 -5.65 20.34
CA GLN A 150 0.79 -4.94 20.87
C GLN A 150 0.88 -3.47 20.44
N GLY A 151 0.80 -2.57 21.43
CA GLY A 151 1.20 -1.16 21.30
C GLY A 151 0.12 -0.12 21.63
N THR A 152 -1.16 -0.48 21.60
CA THR A 152 -2.31 0.46 21.74
C THR A 152 -3.14 0.27 23.01
N GLY A 153 -2.70 -0.57 23.96
CA GLY A 153 -3.43 -0.79 25.21
C GLY A 153 -4.62 -1.75 25.08
N GLY A 154 -4.57 -2.71 24.15
CA GLY A 154 -5.56 -3.78 24.03
C GLY A 154 -6.88 -3.37 23.36
N ILE A 155 -6.83 -2.45 22.39
CA ILE A 155 -7.99 -2.10 21.58
C ILE A 155 -8.00 -2.99 20.33
N ASP A 156 -9.00 -3.84 20.20
CA ASP A 156 -9.22 -4.64 19.00
C ASP A 156 -9.72 -3.74 17.86
N MET A 157 -9.09 -3.87 16.69
CA MET A 157 -9.40 -3.09 15.48
C MET A 157 -9.34 -3.99 14.25
N HIS A 158 -10.13 -3.68 13.23
CA HIS A 158 -10.08 -4.37 11.94
C HIS A 158 -9.14 -3.61 10.98
N PRO A 159 -7.96 -4.16 10.63
CA PRO A 159 -7.15 -3.57 9.57
C PRO A 159 -7.82 -3.74 8.20
N THR A 160 -7.73 -2.69 7.40
CA THR A 160 -8.09 -2.71 5.98
C THR A 160 -6.85 -2.49 5.12
N PHE A 161 -6.90 -3.04 3.92
CA PHE A 161 -5.84 -3.03 2.94
C PHE A 161 -6.39 -2.63 1.58
N SER A 162 -5.56 -2.02 0.77
CA SER A 162 -5.88 -1.70 -0.62
C SER A 162 -4.75 -2.12 -1.55
N THR A 163 -5.11 -2.65 -2.71
CA THR A 163 -4.21 -2.89 -3.86
C THR A 163 -4.85 -2.30 -5.12
N LEU A 164 -4.11 -2.31 -6.22
CA LEU A 164 -4.63 -1.95 -7.53
C LEU A 164 -4.93 -3.21 -8.34
N ALA A 165 -6.11 -3.27 -8.96
CA ALA A 165 -6.53 -4.35 -9.83
C ALA A 165 -5.72 -4.41 -11.14
N ASN A 166 -4.99 -3.32 -11.45
CA ASN A 166 -4.07 -3.20 -12.56
C ASN A 166 -2.75 -3.95 -12.32
N ILE A 167 -2.42 -4.28 -11.07
CA ILE A 167 -1.21 -5.05 -10.75
C ILE A 167 -1.49 -6.51 -11.08
N SER A 168 -0.72 -7.07 -12.01
CA SER A 168 -0.89 -8.45 -12.45
C SER A 168 -0.62 -9.45 -11.31
N LEU A 169 -1.32 -10.58 -11.36
CA LEU A 169 -1.15 -11.73 -10.48
C LEU A 169 0.19 -12.44 -10.70
N ASP A 170 0.81 -12.27 -11.86
CA ASP A 170 2.14 -12.83 -12.20
C ASP A 170 3.31 -12.04 -11.59
N VAL A 171 3.02 -11.15 -10.63
CA VAL A 171 4.04 -10.41 -9.89
C VAL A 171 4.91 -11.39 -9.08
N PRO A 172 6.25 -11.22 -9.06
CA PRO A 172 7.13 -12.05 -8.26
C PRO A 172 6.72 -12.07 -6.79
N MET A 173 6.84 -13.23 -6.13
CA MET A 173 6.45 -13.44 -4.73
C MET A 173 7.02 -12.42 -3.72
N LYS A 174 8.18 -11.81 -4.00
CA LYS A 174 8.74 -10.74 -3.15
C LYS A 174 8.04 -9.39 -3.30
N ALA A 175 7.41 -9.15 -4.44
CA ALA A 175 6.67 -7.94 -4.76
C ALA A 175 5.18 -8.06 -4.36
N THR A 176 4.61 -9.28 -4.32
CA THR A 176 3.26 -9.51 -3.76
C THR A 176 3.17 -9.17 -2.27
N THR A 177 4.27 -9.29 -1.51
CA THR A 177 4.33 -8.80 -0.11
C THR A 177 4.07 -7.29 0.01
N HIS A 178 4.27 -6.53 -1.08
CA HIS A 178 4.11 -5.08 -1.12
C HIS A 178 2.94 -4.62 -2.01
N SER A 179 2.18 -5.53 -2.62
CA SER A 179 1.05 -5.15 -3.47
C SER A 179 -0.13 -4.64 -2.66
N TRP A 180 -0.29 -5.12 -1.43
CA TRP A 180 -1.30 -4.66 -0.49
C TRP A 180 -0.72 -3.61 0.46
N LEU A 181 -1.27 -2.40 0.42
CA LEU A 181 -0.96 -1.36 1.39
C LEU A 181 -2.03 -1.32 2.47
N ARG A 182 -1.63 -1.27 3.73
CA ARG A 182 -2.56 -0.98 4.84
C ARG A 182 -3.14 0.42 4.70
N THR A 183 -4.45 0.51 4.73
CA THR A 183 -5.21 1.74 4.44
C THR A 183 -5.88 2.29 5.70
N ALA A 184 -6.46 1.45 6.55
CA ALA A 184 -7.07 1.90 7.80
C ALA A 184 -7.05 0.83 8.91
N PHE A 185 -7.29 1.27 10.14
CA PHE A 185 -7.69 0.43 11.27
C PHE A 185 -9.06 0.91 11.74
N LEU A 186 -10.08 0.08 11.54
CA LEU A 186 -11.45 0.36 11.94
C LEU A 186 -11.64 0.02 13.42
N PRO A 187 -12.23 0.91 14.23
CA PRO A 187 -12.51 0.64 15.63
C PRO A 187 -13.59 -0.44 15.78
N ILE A 188 -13.48 -1.28 16.81
CA ILE A 188 -14.55 -2.20 17.23
C ILE A 188 -15.27 -1.58 18.43
N PRO A 189 -16.51 -1.10 18.28
CA PRO A 189 -17.22 -0.45 19.39
C PRO A 189 -17.73 -1.45 20.42
N THR A 190 -17.65 -1.05 21.69
CA THR A 190 -18.43 -1.62 22.79
C THR A 190 -19.52 -0.61 23.17
N PHE A 191 -20.79 -0.97 22.98
CA PHE A 191 -21.93 -0.11 23.30
C PHE A 191 -22.43 -0.32 24.73
N LEU A 192 -22.58 0.77 25.50
CA LEU A 192 -23.00 0.74 26.91
C LEU A 192 -24.53 0.61 27.08
N ASP A 193 -25.31 1.23 26.18
CA ASP A 193 -26.76 1.32 26.30
C ASP A 193 -27.49 0.20 25.53
N CYS A 194 -26.79 -0.88 25.15
CA CYS A 194 -27.32 -1.97 24.35
C CYS A 194 -27.31 -3.29 25.13
N HIS A 195 -28.44 -3.99 25.18
CA HIS A 195 -28.52 -5.34 25.73
C HIS A 195 -27.61 -6.29 24.91
N THR A 196 -26.94 -7.23 25.57
CA THR A 196 -25.87 -8.06 24.99
C THR A 196 -26.31 -8.81 23.73
N GLU A 197 -27.59 -9.15 23.62
CA GLU A 197 -28.17 -9.86 22.47
C GLU A 197 -28.29 -9.02 21.19
N TYR A 198 -28.31 -7.68 21.30
CA TYR A 198 -28.40 -6.76 20.15
C TYR A 198 -27.05 -6.14 19.77
N GLN A 199 -26.00 -6.35 20.58
CA GLN A 199 -24.67 -5.82 20.29
C GLN A 199 -24.10 -6.34 18.96
N SER A 200 -24.35 -7.61 18.63
CA SER A 200 -23.96 -8.19 17.33
C SER A 200 -24.70 -7.54 16.15
N ILE A 201 -25.98 -7.21 16.31
CA ILE A 201 -26.81 -6.60 15.25
C ILE A 201 -26.38 -5.15 15.01
N LEU A 202 -26.00 -4.42 16.05
CA LEU A 202 -25.54 -3.04 15.92
C LEU A 202 -24.14 -2.95 15.29
N LEU A 203 -23.28 -3.97 15.47
CA LEU A 203 -22.00 -4.05 14.77
C LEU A 203 -22.16 -4.19 13.25
N ASP A 204 -23.29 -4.75 12.79
CA ASP A 204 -23.58 -4.87 11.35
C ASP A 204 -24.17 -3.59 10.74
N CYS A 205 -24.56 -2.61 11.57
CA CYS A 205 -25.26 -1.40 11.15
C CYS A 205 -24.40 -0.12 11.15
N VAL A 206 -23.12 -0.21 11.56
CA VAL A 206 -22.14 0.89 11.62
C VAL A 206 -21.04 0.64 10.61
#